data_AF-A0A3D0Z0Y6-F1
#
_entry.id   AF-A0A3D0Z0Y6-F1
#
_cell.length_a   1.000
_cell.length_b   1.000
_cell.length_c   1.000
_cell.angle_alpha   90.00
_cell.angle_beta   90.00
_cell.angle_gamma   90.00
#
_symmetry.space_group_name_H-M   'P 1'
#
loop_
_entity.id
_entity.type
_entity.pdbx_description
1 polymer ?
#
loop_
_entity_poly.entity_id
_entity_poly.type
_entity_poly.pdbx_seq_one_letter_code
_entity_poly.pdbx_strand_id
1 'polypeptide(L)'
;MFLGAVLTGVVLGLAFDAYRTLFWPRCKRRRLTRAGFALDISFWFVMTPIIFGLLVIANLAQLRNYVYIGIAAGMGGYLRLASPAVSRALEWTIERIRGCWSLLTTQRGRT
;
A
#
# COMPACT_ATOMS: atom_id res chain seq x y z
N MET A 1 7.16 13.53 -17.51
CA MET A 1 6.17 12.53 -17.95
C MET A 1 6.52 11.13 -17.42
N PHE A 2 7.59 10.47 -17.89
CA PHE A 2 7.95 9.10 -17.45
C PHE A 2 8.33 8.98 -15.97
N LEU A 3 9.18 9.88 -15.45
CA LEU A 3 9.54 9.89 -14.02
C LEU A 3 8.30 10.03 -13.10
N GLY A 4 7.33 10.84 -13.52
CA GLY A 4 6.06 10.99 -12.80
C GLY A 4 5.30 9.67 -12.71
N ALA A 5 5.24 8.91 -13.80
CA ALA A 5 4.62 7.59 -13.84
C ALA A 5 5.34 6.58 -12.91
N VAL A 6 6.68 6.62 -12.88
CA VAL A 6 7.47 5.80 -11.95
C VAL A 6 7.16 6.17 -10.50
N LEU A 7 7.14 7.46 -10.16
CA LEU A 7 6.78 7.92 -8.81
C LEU A 7 5.35 7.52 -8.44
N THR A 8 4.38 7.63 -9.36
CA THR A 8 3.02 7.13 -9.15
C THR A 8 3.02 5.64 -8.84
N GLY A 9 3.82 4.85 -9.57
CA GLY A 9 4.00 3.42 -9.28
C GLY A 9 4.58 3.15 -7.90
N VAL A 10 5.59 3.92 -7.47
CA VAL A 10 6.17 3.82 -6.12
C VAL A 10 5.14 4.16 -5.05
N VAL A 11 4.40 5.26 -5.21
CA VAL A 11 3.33 5.66 -4.29
C VAL A 11 2.23 4.62 -4.22
N LEU A 12 1.83 4.05 -5.37
CA LEU A 12 0.85 2.97 -5.43
C LEU A 12 1.34 1.72 -4.69
N GLY A 13 2.61 1.36 -4.86
CA GLY A 13 3.26 0.26 -4.14
C GLY A 13 3.26 0.50 -2.63
N LEU A 14 3.56 1.72 -2.19
CA LEU A 14 3.53 2.12 -0.79
C LEU A 14 2.11 2.09 -0.21
N ALA A 15 1.13 2.61 -0.95
CA ALA A 15 -0.28 2.56 -0.55
C ALA A 15 -0.76 1.11 -0.42
N PHE A 16 -0.37 0.23 -1.34
CA PHE A 16 -0.69 -1.19 -1.28
C PHE A 16 -0.07 -1.86 -0.04
N ASP A 17 1.19 -1.56 0.26
CA ASP A 17 1.91 -2.12 1.40
C ASP A 17 1.34 -1.61 2.74
N ALA A 18 1.02 -0.32 2.83
CA ALA A 18 0.36 0.28 3.99
C ALA A 18 -1.04 -0.29 4.22
N TYR A 19 -1.85 -0.39 3.16
CA TYR A 19 -3.17 -1.02 3.19
C TYR A 19 -3.07 -2.45 3.73
N ARG A 20 -2.15 -3.25 3.16
CA ARG A 20 -1.93 -4.63 3.59
C ARG A 20 -1.52 -4.72 5.06
N THR A 21 -0.63 -3.85 5.51
CA THR A 21 -0.13 -3.86 6.89
C THR A 21 -1.21 -3.44 7.90
N LEU A 22 -2.08 -2.47 7.54
CA LEU A 22 -3.18 -2.01 8.40
C LEU A 22 -4.28 -3.05 8.55
N PHE A 23 -4.75 -3.61 7.42
CA PHE A 23 -5.89 -4.53 7.40
C PHE A 23 -5.50 -5.97 7.72
N TRP A 24 -4.21 -6.30 7.64
CA TRP A 24 -3.73 -7.66 7.88
C TRP A 24 -2.45 -7.71 8.72
N PRO A 25 -2.54 -7.44 10.04
CA PRO A 25 -1.40 -7.60 10.93
C PRO A 25 -0.97 -9.08 11.00
N ARG A 26 0.29 -9.34 10.66
CA ARG A 26 1.10 -10.52 11.04
C ARG A 26 0.90 -11.88 10.37
N CYS A 27 -0.04 -12.12 9.47
CA CYS A 27 -0.13 -13.45 8.84
C CYS A 27 0.57 -13.53 7.49
N LYS A 28 1.92 -13.56 7.51
CA LYS A 28 2.80 -13.82 6.35
C LYS A 28 2.44 -15.12 5.60
N ARG A 29 1.83 -16.07 6.33
CA ARG A 29 1.40 -17.40 5.85
C ARG A 29 0.05 -17.41 5.10
N ARG A 30 -0.72 -16.31 5.12
CA ARG A 30 -2.06 -16.23 4.51
C ARG A 30 -2.11 -15.57 3.13
N ARG A 31 -0.97 -15.27 2.51
CA ARG A 31 -0.91 -14.76 1.12
C ARG A 31 -1.58 -15.70 0.11
N LEU A 32 -1.74 -16.97 0.45
CA LEU A 32 -2.43 -18.01 -0.32
C LEU A 32 -3.86 -18.33 0.18
N THR A 33 -4.46 -17.50 1.04
CA THR A 33 -5.83 -17.73 1.51
C THR A 33 -6.82 -16.85 0.77
N ARG A 34 -8.06 -17.34 0.63
CA ARG A 34 -9.18 -16.64 -0.05
C ARG A 34 -9.37 -15.20 0.47
N ALA A 35 -9.14 -14.99 1.76
CA ALA A 35 -9.22 -13.67 2.40
C ALA A 35 -8.15 -12.69 1.89
N GLY A 36 -6.92 -13.16 1.64
CA GLY A 36 -5.86 -12.32 1.06
C GLY A 36 -6.18 -11.88 -0.36
N PHE A 37 -6.75 -12.79 -1.16
CA PHE A 37 -7.18 -12.48 -2.52
C PHE A 37 -8.34 -11.47 -2.55
N ALA A 38 -9.30 -11.58 -1.63
CA ALA A 38 -10.40 -10.63 -1.52
C ALA A 38 -9.91 -9.21 -1.15
N LEU A 39 -8.95 -9.10 -0.23
CA LEU A 39 -8.31 -7.83 0.14
C LEU A 39 -7.53 -7.20 -1.02
N ASP A 40 -6.78 -8.03 -1.76
CA ASP A 40 -6.04 -7.56 -2.92
C ASP A 40 -7.03 -7.06 -4.00
N ILE A 41 -8.12 -7.80 -4.25
CA ILE A 41 -9.20 -7.36 -5.15
C ILE A 41 -9.83 -6.05 -4.70
N SER A 42 -10.16 -5.88 -3.42
CA SER A 42 -10.81 -4.65 -2.94
C SER A 42 -9.90 -3.44 -3.13
N PHE A 43 -8.59 -3.59 -2.92
CA PHE A 43 -7.63 -2.52 -3.19
C PHE A 43 -7.60 -2.16 -4.68
N TRP A 44 -7.46 -3.16 -5.56
CA TRP A 44 -7.38 -2.93 -7.00
C TRP A 44 -8.68 -2.37 -7.57
N PHE A 45 -9.84 -2.78 -7.04
CA PHE A 45 -11.14 -2.27 -7.46
C PHE A 45 -11.28 -0.76 -7.24
N VAL A 46 -10.65 -0.23 -6.18
CA VAL A 46 -10.67 1.21 -5.87
C VAL A 46 -9.55 1.95 -6.59
N MET A 47 -8.32 1.44 -6.54
CA MET A 47 -7.15 2.17 -7.04
C MET A 47 -7.07 2.21 -8.57
N THR A 48 -7.55 1.17 -9.25
CA THR A 48 -7.54 1.12 -10.72
C THR A 48 -8.34 2.25 -11.36
N PRO A 49 -9.64 2.48 -11.03
CA PRO A 49 -10.40 3.59 -11.61
C PRO A 49 -9.83 4.96 -11.23
N ILE A 50 -9.29 5.12 -10.02
CA ILE A 50 -8.64 6.37 -9.58
C ILE A 50 -7.42 6.67 -10.45
N ILE A 51 -6.49 5.72 -10.59
CA ILE A 51 -5.27 5.91 -11.38
C ILE A 51 -5.62 6.07 -12.86
N PHE A 52 -6.57 5.30 -13.36
CA PHE A 52 -7.04 5.41 -14.74
C PHE A 52 -7.65 6.79 -15.02
N GLY A 53 -8.54 7.29 -14.16
CA GLY A 53 -9.13 8.63 -14.28
C GLY A 53 -8.08 9.74 -14.22
N LEU A 54 -7.13 9.64 -13.28
CA LEU A 54 -6.00 10.57 -13.21
C LEU A 54 -5.16 10.56 -14.50
N LEU A 55 -4.92 9.38 -15.09
CA LEU A 55 -4.20 9.27 -16.36
C LEU A 55 -4.92 9.95 -17.52
N VAL A 56 -6.24 9.73 -17.61
CA VAL A 56 -7.09 10.32 -18.66
C VAL A 56 -7.04 11.85 -18.59
N ILE A 57 -7.18 12.42 -17.39
CA ILE A 57 -7.13 13.87 -17.16
C ILE A 57 -5.71 14.39 -17.46
N ALA A 58 -4.67 13.73 -16.94
CA ALA A 58 -3.29 14.21 -17.05
C ALA A 58 -2.71 14.09 -18.46
N ASN A 59 -3.22 13.19 -19.30
CA ASN A 59 -2.67 12.93 -20.64
C ASN A 59 -3.68 13.22 -21.77
N LEU A 60 -4.79 13.91 -21.50
CA LEU A 60 -5.83 14.23 -22.49
C LEU A 60 -6.28 12.99 -23.29
N ALA A 61 -6.52 11.87 -22.58
CA ALA A 61 -6.86 10.56 -23.16
C ALA A 61 -5.83 9.94 -24.13
N GLN A 62 -4.62 10.51 -24.31
CA GLN A 62 -3.53 9.83 -24.98
C GLN A 62 -2.95 8.77 -24.03
N LEU A 63 -3.46 7.55 -24.11
CA LEU A 63 -2.89 6.40 -23.42
C LEU A 63 -1.52 6.08 -24.00
N ARG A 64 -0.49 6.71 -23.43
CA ARG A 64 0.89 6.42 -23.82
C ARG A 64 1.36 5.18 -23.08
N ASN A 65 1.61 4.11 -23.82
CA ASN A 65 2.01 2.81 -23.29
C ASN A 65 3.18 2.87 -22.29
N TYR A 66 4.10 3.83 -22.46
CA TYR A 66 5.23 4.03 -21.55
C TYR A 66 4.83 4.49 -20.14
N VAL A 67 3.65 5.10 -19.94
CA VAL A 67 3.15 5.50 -18.62
C VAL A 67 2.80 4.25 -17.80
N TYR A 68 2.14 3.28 -18.41
CA TYR A 68 1.83 2.00 -17.78
C TYR A 68 3.11 1.23 -17.42
N ILE A 69 4.10 1.23 -18.31
CA ILE A 69 5.41 0.62 -18.06
C ILE A 69 6.11 1.33 -16.89
N GLY A 70 6.06 2.67 -16.84
CA GLY A 70 6.63 3.45 -15.74
C GLY A 70 5.98 3.13 -14.39
N ILE A 71 4.64 3.08 -14.34
CA ILE A 71 3.90 2.72 -13.12
C ILE A 71 4.23 1.28 -12.69
N ALA A 72 4.23 0.32 -13.62
CA ALA A 72 4.56 -1.06 -13.33
C ALA A 72 6.01 -1.22 -12.83
N ALA A 73 6.96 -0.53 -13.46
CA ALA A 73 8.36 -0.53 -13.05
C ALA A 73 8.57 0.11 -11.68
N GLY A 74 7.93 1.26 -11.41
CA GLY A 74 8.00 1.94 -10.12
C GLY A 74 7.39 1.11 -8.99
N MET A 75 6.20 0.55 -9.23
CA MET A 75 5.53 -0.32 -8.26
C MET A 75 6.34 -1.60 -8.01
N GLY A 76 6.78 -2.28 -9.07
CA GLY A 76 7.58 -3.51 -8.97
C GLY A 76 8.93 -3.27 -8.29
N GLY A 77 9.59 -2.15 -8.61
CA GLY A 77 10.83 -1.72 -7.96
C GLY A 77 10.63 -1.45 -6.48
N TYR A 78 9.59 -0.69 -6.12
CA TYR A 78 9.23 -0.44 -4.72
C TYR A 78 8.97 -1.74 -3.95
N LEU A 79 8.14 -2.62 -4.49
CA LEU A 79 7.74 -3.87 -3.82
C LEU A 79 8.91 -4.84 -3.63
N ARG A 80 9.92 -4.81 -4.52
CA ARG A 80 11.13 -5.63 -4.37
C ARG A 80 12.15 -5.04 -3.41
N LEU A 81 12.40 -3.74 -3.50
CA LEU A 81 13.55 -3.09 -2.85
C LEU A 81 13.17 -2.44 -1.51
N ALA A 82 12.06 -1.70 -1.48
CA ALA A 82 11.70 -0.83 -0.36
C ALA A 82 10.65 -1.44 0.57
N SER A 83 9.71 -2.25 0.04
CA SER A 83 8.63 -2.85 0.83
C SER A 83 9.11 -3.57 2.10
N PRO A 84 10.16 -4.43 2.09
CA PRO A 84 10.60 -5.11 3.31
C PRO A 84 11.02 -4.16 4.45
N ALA A 85 11.58 -2.99 4.10
CA ALA A 85 11.97 -1.97 5.07
C ALA A 85 10.74 -1.18 5.54
N VAL A 86 9.86 -0.79 4.61
CA VAL A 86 8.67 0.02 4.91
C VAL A 86 7.65 -0.76 5.74
N SER A 87 7.35 -2.02 5.42
CA SER A 87 6.42 -2.82 6.23
C SER A 87 6.94 -2.98 7.67
N ARG A 88 8.24 -3.21 7.86
CA ARG A 88 8.85 -3.29 9.21
C ARG A 88 8.73 -1.98 9.97
N ALA A 89 8.96 -0.84 9.31
CA ALA A 89 8.82 0.48 9.94
C ALA A 89 7.37 0.78 10.33
N LEU A 90 6.41 0.42 9.47
CA LEU A 90 4.97 0.51 9.75
C LEU A 90 4.56 -0.35 10.94
N GLU A 91 4.99 -1.62 10.96
CA GLU A 91 4.72 -2.54 12.06
C GLU A 91 5.29 -2.01 13.38
N TRP A 92 6.54 -1.55 13.36
CA TRP A 92 7.18 -0.95 14.53
C TRP A 92 6.39 0.25 15.06
N THR A 93 5.91 1.12 14.17
CA THR A 93 5.10 2.29 14.53
C THR A 93 3.76 1.86 15.14
N ILE A 94 3.08 0.88 14.53
CA ILE A 94 1.80 0.34 15.02
C ILE A 94 1.96 -0.31 16.39
N GLU A 95 3.03 -1.09 16.60
CA GLU A 95 3.33 -1.71 17.89
C GLU A 95 3.64 -0.67 18.96
N ARG A 96 4.36 0.40 18.61
CA ARG A 96 4.63 1.51 19.52
C ARG A 96 3.35 2.21 19.96
N ILE A 97 2.44 2.48 19.02
CA ILE A 97 1.13 3.07 19.29
C ILE A 97 0.29 2.14 20.19
N ARG A 98 0.22 0.84 19.86
CA ARG A 98 -0.54 -0.15 20.65
C ARG A 98 0.01 -0.30 22.07
N GLY A 99 1.33 -0.32 22.23
CA GLY A 99 1.97 -0.36 23.55
C GLY A 99 1.61 0.86 24.39
N CYS A 100 1.65 2.05 23.80
CA CYS A 100 1.22 3.29 24.46
C CYS A 100 -0.26 3.24 24.86
N TRP A 101 -1.12 2.71 23.99
CA TRP A 101 -2.55 2.56 24.26
C TRP A 101 -2.84 1.58 25.41
N SER A 102 -2.10 0.47 25.50
CA SER A 102 -2.26 -0.49 26.62
C SER A 102 -1.87 0.09 27.98
N LEU A 103 -0.91 1.03 28.02
CA LEU A 103 -0.53 1.70 29.27
C LEU A 103 -1.63 2.64 29.76
N LEU A 104 -2.31 3.31 28.83
CA LEU A 104 -3.43 4.20 29.15
C LEU A 104 -4.68 3.44 29.62
N THR A 105 -4.96 2.26 29.07
CA THR A 105 -6.12 1.46 29.50
C THR A 105 -5.87 0.75 30.83
N THR A 106 -4.64 0.31 31.13
CA THR A 106 -4.28 -0.28 32.43
C THR A 106 -4.38 0.71 33.60
N GLN A 107 -4.12 2.01 33.38
CA GLN A 107 -4.25 3.03 34.41
C GLN A 107 -5.72 3.34 34.77
N ARG A 108 -6.68 3.08 33.88
CA ARG A 108 -8.11 3.42 34.07
C ARG A 108 -8.91 2.39 34.89
N GLY A 109 -8.35 1.22 35.18
CA GLY A 109 -9.01 0.15 35.94
C GLY A 109 -8.66 0.08 37.43
N ARG A 110 -7.96 1.09 37.98
CA ARG A 110 -7.38 1.05 39.34
C ARG A 110 -7.88 2.15 40.29
N THR A 111 -9.01 2.78 39.98
CA THR A 111 -9.71 3.77 40.82
C THR A 111 -11.03 3.23 41.30
#